data_AF-V4JAY7-F1
#
_entry.id   AF-V4JAY7-F1
#
_cell.length_a   1.000
_cell.length_b   1.000
_cell.length_c   1.000
_cell.angle_alpha   90.00
_cell.angle_beta   90.00
_cell.angle_gamma   90.00
#
_symmetry.space_group_name_H-M   'P 1'
#
loop_
_entity.id
_entity.type
_entity.pdbx_description
1 polymer ?
#
loop_
_entity_poly.entity_id
_entity_poly.type
_entity_poly.pdbx_seq_one_letter_code
_entity_poly.pdbx_strand_id
1 'polypeptide(L)'
;MKAIHLLLAFCAALLIFSFPVKAADLEDGFMGYRWGDDVWQHDGLQELYRKGDLVFYADPGLSYELDGAVIGDVIYGYYREKFYSVYVNISSLDTYDAVMRHLKESYGLPDIKTSTQDNFYTYKWKYQDVSIKLKTNRNDGTMKVAFYHEPTAQGLNRERIMLDIEQSDRFFPLKKGEDVDMRPFLESWELR
;
A
#
# COMPACT_ATOMS: atom_id res chain seq x y z
N MET A 1 -55.98 -21.37 -34.52
CA MET A 1 -55.87 -19.92 -34.79
C MET A 1 -54.63 -19.39 -34.08
N LYS A 2 -53.89 -18.52 -34.76
CA LYS A 2 -52.56 -18.01 -34.40
C LYS A 2 -52.61 -16.87 -33.37
N ALA A 3 -51.47 -16.67 -32.72
CA ALA A 3 -50.99 -15.45 -32.03
C ALA A 3 -51.54 -15.27 -30.59
N ILE A 4 -50.77 -14.89 -29.58
CA ILE A 4 -49.66 -13.93 -29.53
C ILE A 4 -48.66 -14.36 -28.43
N HIS A 5 -47.38 -14.47 -28.79
CA HIS A 5 -46.24 -14.50 -27.88
C HIS A 5 -45.94 -13.08 -27.37
N LEU A 6 -45.56 -12.94 -26.09
CA LEU A 6 -44.65 -11.92 -25.51
C LEU A 6 -45.12 -11.48 -24.12
N LEU A 7 -44.40 -11.89 -23.08
CA LEU A 7 -43.82 -11.02 -22.05
C LEU A 7 -42.90 -11.91 -21.19
N LEU A 8 -41.64 -12.07 -21.63
CA LEU A 8 -40.48 -11.40 -21.03
C LEU A 8 -40.27 -11.76 -19.56
N ALA A 9 -39.56 -12.88 -19.39
CA ALA A 9 -38.80 -13.21 -18.21
C ALA A 9 -37.76 -12.10 -17.93
N PHE A 10 -37.90 -11.41 -16.80
CA PHE A 10 -36.88 -10.51 -16.26
C PHE A 10 -36.64 -10.88 -14.79
N CYS A 11 -36.24 -12.12 -14.55
CA CYS A 11 -35.51 -12.45 -13.33
C CYS A 11 -34.05 -12.07 -13.60
N ALA A 12 -33.73 -10.82 -13.30
CA ALA A 12 -32.38 -10.31 -13.27
C ALA A 12 -31.54 -11.19 -12.35
N ALA A 13 -30.70 -12.02 -12.94
CA ALA A 13 -29.58 -12.62 -12.26
C ALA A 13 -28.68 -11.49 -11.79
N LEU A 14 -28.77 -11.16 -10.50
CA LEU A 14 -27.74 -10.43 -9.75
C LEU A 14 -26.50 -11.33 -9.73
N LEU A 15 -25.80 -11.40 -10.86
CA LEU A 15 -24.42 -11.85 -10.92
C LEU A 15 -23.63 -10.75 -10.21
N ILE A 16 -23.36 -10.99 -8.93
CA ILE A 16 -22.30 -10.31 -8.20
C ILE A 16 -21.03 -10.63 -8.98
N PHE A 17 -20.62 -9.70 -9.83
CA PHE A 17 -19.32 -9.76 -10.49
C PHE A 17 -18.28 -9.57 -9.39
N SER A 18 -17.84 -10.68 -8.80
CA SER A 18 -16.53 -10.74 -8.16
C SER A 18 -15.52 -10.60 -9.28
N PHE A 19 -15.10 -9.36 -9.57
CA PHE A 19 -13.95 -9.14 -10.41
C PHE A 19 -12.78 -9.84 -9.73
N PRO A 20 -12.11 -10.79 -10.38
CA PRO A 20 -10.83 -11.25 -9.87
C PRO A 20 -9.94 -10.01 -9.87
N VAL A 21 -9.57 -9.54 -8.67
CA VAL A 21 -8.51 -8.55 -8.52
C VAL A 21 -7.29 -9.21 -9.15
N LYS A 22 -6.99 -8.83 -10.39
CA LYS A 22 -5.75 -9.24 -11.04
C LYS A 22 -4.62 -8.84 -10.10
N ALA A 23 -3.62 -9.73 -9.98
CA ALA A 23 -2.34 -9.40 -9.36
C ALA A 23 -1.98 -7.97 -9.75
N ALA A 24 -1.72 -7.12 -8.74
CA ALA A 24 -1.63 -5.68 -8.90
C ALA A 24 -0.81 -5.36 -10.16
N ASP A 25 -1.45 -4.72 -11.14
CA ASP A 25 -0.77 -4.31 -12.36
C ASP A 25 0.14 -3.12 -12.00
N LEU A 26 1.29 -3.45 -11.39
CA LEU A 26 2.23 -2.48 -10.83
C LEU A 26 2.82 -1.57 -11.89
N GLU A 27 2.70 -1.92 -13.18
CA GLU A 27 3.04 -1.04 -14.29
C GLU A 27 2.18 0.23 -14.27
N ASP A 28 0.86 0.09 -14.16
CA ASP A 28 -0.06 1.21 -14.20
C ASP A 28 -0.40 1.78 -12.82
N GLY A 29 -0.38 0.96 -11.76
CA GLY A 29 -0.89 1.37 -10.46
C GLY A 29 -0.95 0.29 -9.38
N PHE A 30 -1.86 0.47 -8.43
CA PHE A 30 -2.14 -0.51 -7.38
C PHE A 30 -3.63 -0.55 -7.05
N MET A 31 -4.25 -1.74 -7.15
CA MET A 31 -5.67 -1.97 -6.82
C MET A 31 -6.65 -0.95 -7.46
N GLY A 32 -6.41 -0.57 -8.72
CA GLY A 32 -7.26 0.36 -9.47
C GLY A 32 -6.90 1.85 -9.34
N TYR A 33 -5.94 2.19 -8.49
CA TYR A 33 -5.38 3.55 -8.36
C TYR A 33 -4.17 3.66 -9.27
N ARG A 34 -4.10 4.66 -10.16
CA ARG A 34 -2.99 4.77 -11.12
C ARG A 34 -1.89 5.65 -10.56
N TRP A 35 -0.63 5.28 -10.80
CA TRP A 35 0.49 6.07 -10.33
C TRP A 35 0.41 7.52 -10.85
N GLY A 36 0.55 8.49 -9.95
CA GLY A 36 0.42 9.90 -10.28
C GLY A 36 -1.02 10.45 -10.32
N ASP A 37 -2.03 9.63 -10.01
CA ASP A 37 -3.38 10.16 -9.78
C ASP A 37 -3.38 11.14 -8.61
N ASP A 38 -4.24 12.15 -8.72
CA ASP A 38 -4.55 13.08 -7.65
C ASP A 38 -5.53 12.46 -6.66
N VAL A 39 -5.43 12.84 -5.38
CA VAL A 39 -6.28 12.26 -4.32
C VAL A 39 -7.78 12.40 -4.60
N TRP A 40 -8.22 13.50 -5.23
CA TRP A 40 -9.64 13.74 -5.54
C TRP A 40 -10.20 12.84 -6.63
N GLN A 41 -9.35 12.06 -7.31
CA GLN A 41 -9.80 11.05 -8.28
C GLN A 41 -10.27 9.75 -7.59
N HIS A 42 -10.12 9.67 -6.26
CA HIS A 42 -10.45 8.50 -5.47
C HIS A 42 -11.36 8.88 -4.31
N ASP A 43 -12.59 8.37 -4.33
CA ASP A 43 -13.56 8.57 -3.26
C ASP A 43 -13.29 7.63 -2.08
N GLY A 44 -13.69 8.06 -0.87
CA GLY A 44 -13.65 7.20 0.33
C GLY A 44 -12.31 7.11 1.05
N LEU A 45 -11.26 7.81 0.57
CA LEU A 45 -9.99 7.90 1.27
C LEU A 45 -10.11 8.74 2.55
N GLN A 46 -9.64 8.17 3.65
CA GLN A 46 -9.48 8.85 4.94
C GLN A 46 -8.01 9.20 5.16
N GLU A 47 -7.73 10.47 5.43
CA GLU A 47 -6.37 10.91 5.78
C GLU A 47 -5.94 10.30 7.12
N LEU A 48 -4.79 9.64 7.13
CA LEU A 48 -4.14 9.11 8.33
C LEU A 48 -3.05 10.04 8.84
N TYR A 49 -2.36 10.73 7.92
CA TYR A 49 -1.28 11.63 8.28
C TYR A 49 -0.92 12.59 7.15
N ARG A 50 -0.45 13.77 7.53
CA ARG A 50 0.14 14.76 6.63
C ARG A 50 1.36 15.41 7.26
N LYS A 51 2.40 15.60 6.45
CA LYS A 51 3.52 16.49 6.78
C LYS A 51 4.14 17.07 5.52
N GLY A 52 4.08 18.40 5.39
CA GLY A 52 4.47 19.09 4.16
C GLY A 52 3.65 18.57 2.98
N ASP A 53 4.35 18.21 1.90
CA ASP A 53 3.74 17.69 0.67
C ASP A 53 3.47 16.18 0.73
N LEU A 54 3.78 15.51 1.85
CA LEU A 54 3.58 14.08 2.03
C LEU A 54 2.31 13.79 2.83
N VAL A 55 1.44 12.94 2.29
CA VAL A 55 0.17 12.57 2.91
C VAL A 55 -0.04 11.06 2.80
N PHE A 56 -0.56 10.43 3.86
CA PHE A 56 -0.97 9.03 3.84
C PHE A 56 -2.47 8.94 4.06
N TYR A 57 -3.12 8.10 3.26
CA TYR A 57 -4.55 7.81 3.34
C TYR A 57 -4.77 6.30 3.49
N ALA A 58 -5.92 5.91 4.01
CA ALA A 58 -6.43 4.55 3.90
C ALA A 58 -7.87 4.58 3.38
N ASP A 59 -8.26 3.53 2.67
CA ASP A 59 -9.66 3.28 2.33
C ASP A 59 -10.25 2.32 3.38
N PRO A 60 -11.25 2.75 4.18
CA PRO A 60 -11.86 1.88 5.19
C PRO A 60 -12.63 0.68 4.62
N GLY A 61 -12.92 0.63 3.34
CA GLY A 61 -13.57 -0.51 2.67
C GLY A 61 -12.59 -1.52 2.09
N LEU A 62 -11.30 -1.20 2.01
CA LEU A 62 -10.34 -1.93 1.20
C LEU A 62 -9.27 -2.65 2.02
N SER A 63 -9.00 -3.90 1.66
CA SER A 63 -7.88 -4.68 2.19
C SER A 63 -7.18 -5.40 1.04
N TYR A 64 -5.87 -5.60 1.17
CA TYR A 64 -5.12 -6.34 0.17
C TYR A 64 -5.29 -7.84 0.40
N GLU A 65 -5.69 -8.56 -0.64
CA GLU A 65 -5.83 -10.01 -0.63
C GLU A 65 -4.80 -10.64 -1.58
N LEU A 66 -4.23 -11.75 -1.16
CA LEU A 66 -3.35 -12.58 -1.97
C LEU A 66 -3.77 -14.05 -1.79
N ASP A 67 -4.03 -14.72 -2.91
CA ASP A 67 -4.51 -16.12 -2.95
C ASP A 67 -5.76 -16.38 -2.07
N GLY A 68 -6.64 -15.39 -1.96
CA GLY A 68 -7.86 -15.45 -1.15
C GLY A 68 -7.65 -15.25 0.36
N ALA A 69 -6.44 -14.91 0.79
CA ALA A 69 -6.13 -14.53 2.16
C ALA A 69 -5.94 -13.02 2.28
N VAL A 70 -6.59 -12.42 3.27
CA VAL A 70 -6.38 -11.00 3.62
C VAL A 70 -4.97 -10.85 4.20
N ILE A 71 -4.18 -9.99 3.56
CA ILE A 71 -2.79 -9.69 3.94
C ILE A 71 -2.74 -8.56 4.96
N GLY A 72 -3.53 -7.51 4.74
CA GLY A 72 -3.67 -6.40 5.66
C GLY A 72 -4.33 -5.17 5.04
N ASP A 73 -4.43 -4.12 5.87
CA ASP A 73 -4.90 -2.81 5.43
C ASP A 73 -3.93 -2.17 4.43
N VAL A 74 -4.49 -1.44 3.47
CA VAL A 74 -3.74 -0.74 2.43
C VAL A 74 -3.63 0.73 2.77
N ILE A 75 -2.41 1.24 2.82
CA ILE A 75 -2.12 2.65 3.05
C ILE A 75 -1.51 3.24 1.79
N TYR A 76 -2.15 4.28 1.27
CA TYR A 76 -1.74 5.00 0.08
C TYR A 76 -0.96 6.26 0.45
N GLY A 77 0.26 6.39 -0.07
CA GLY A 77 1.09 7.57 0.08
C GLY A 77 1.05 8.47 -1.15
N TYR A 78 0.82 9.76 -0.90
CA TYR A 78 0.78 10.84 -1.87
C TYR A 78 1.89 11.83 -1.58
N TYR A 79 2.58 12.28 -2.63
CA TYR A 79 3.62 13.29 -2.56
C TYR A 79 3.31 14.39 -3.56
N ARG A 80 3.25 15.64 -3.10
CA ARG A 80 2.78 16.79 -3.91
C ARG A 80 1.44 16.49 -4.58
N GLU A 81 0.54 15.93 -3.78
CA GLU A 81 -0.82 15.53 -4.18
C GLU A 81 -0.90 14.34 -5.16
N LYS A 82 0.23 13.71 -5.52
CA LYS A 82 0.31 12.62 -6.49
C LYS A 82 0.55 11.26 -5.84
N PHE A 83 -0.27 10.26 -6.19
CA PHE A 83 -0.13 8.89 -5.69
C PHE A 83 1.22 8.28 -6.11
N TYR A 84 2.02 7.81 -5.14
CA TYR A 84 3.36 7.28 -5.44
C TYR A 84 3.74 6.02 -4.65
N SER A 85 3.05 5.70 -3.55
CA SER A 85 3.45 4.55 -2.73
C SER A 85 2.30 3.83 -2.06
N VAL A 86 2.51 2.55 -1.79
CA VAL A 86 1.59 1.72 -1.04
C VAL A 86 2.33 1.01 0.07
N TYR A 87 1.70 0.89 1.23
CA TYR A 87 2.15 0.08 2.35
C TYR A 87 1.05 -0.90 2.72
N VAL A 88 1.43 -2.17 2.92
CA VAL A 88 0.55 -3.19 3.47
C VAL A 88 1.25 -3.82 4.67
N ASN A 89 0.62 -3.71 5.83
CA ASN A 89 1.11 -4.37 7.03
C ASN A 89 0.83 -5.87 6.95
N ILE A 90 1.75 -6.70 7.44
CA ILE A 90 1.64 -8.15 7.43
C ILE A 90 1.53 -8.63 8.88
N SER A 91 0.43 -9.30 9.20
CA SER A 91 0.07 -9.64 10.58
C SER A 91 0.63 -10.97 11.07
N SER A 92 1.16 -11.82 10.18
CA SER A 92 1.66 -13.16 10.55
C SER A 92 2.86 -13.59 9.71
N LEU A 93 3.64 -14.55 10.23
CA LEU A 93 4.75 -15.16 9.50
C LEU A 93 4.27 -15.99 8.29
N ASP A 94 3.15 -16.69 8.42
CA ASP A 94 2.57 -17.46 7.32
C ASP A 94 2.19 -16.56 6.14
N THR A 95 1.58 -15.41 6.45
CA THR A 95 1.26 -14.37 5.46
C THR A 95 2.53 -13.78 4.85
N TYR A 96 3.56 -13.55 5.65
CA TYR A 96 4.86 -13.06 5.17
C TYR A 96 5.50 -14.03 4.17
N ASP A 97 5.50 -15.32 4.48
CA ASP A 97 6.04 -16.37 3.61
C ASP A 97 5.22 -16.51 2.31
N ALA A 98 3.89 -16.37 2.38
CA ALA A 98 3.03 -16.33 1.20
C ALA A 98 3.34 -15.12 0.31
N VAL A 99 3.45 -13.91 0.88
CA VAL A 99 3.85 -12.69 0.15
C VAL A 99 5.24 -12.86 -0.46
N MET A 100 6.21 -13.35 0.30
CA MET A 100 7.57 -13.62 -0.18
C MET A 100 7.58 -14.55 -1.39
N ARG A 101 6.85 -15.65 -1.32
CA ARG A 101 6.73 -16.63 -2.41
C ARG A 101 6.10 -16.00 -3.64
N HIS A 102 4.99 -15.28 -3.47
CA HIS A 102 4.33 -14.58 -4.56
C HIS A 102 5.24 -13.54 -5.24
N LEU A 103 5.97 -12.73 -4.46
CA LEU A 103 6.93 -11.76 -5.00
C LEU A 103 8.06 -12.46 -5.78
N LYS A 104 8.54 -13.61 -5.30
CA LYS A 104 9.56 -14.40 -6.01
C LYS A 104 9.04 -14.98 -7.32
N GLU A 105 7.82 -15.50 -7.32
CA GLU A 105 7.18 -16.06 -8.52
C GLU A 105 6.89 -14.97 -9.56
N SER A 106 6.50 -13.76 -9.11
CA SER A 106 6.09 -12.67 -9.99
C SER A 106 7.28 -11.82 -10.49
N TYR A 107 8.29 -11.61 -9.66
CA TYR A 107 9.37 -10.63 -9.91
C TYR A 107 10.78 -11.23 -9.84
N GLY A 108 10.92 -12.54 -9.63
CA GLY A 108 12.22 -13.21 -9.53
C GLY A 108 12.87 -13.11 -8.16
N LEU A 109 14.17 -13.39 -8.07
CA LEU A 109 14.87 -13.37 -6.78
C LEU A 109 15.15 -11.94 -6.30
N PRO A 110 14.97 -11.63 -5.00
CA PRO A 110 15.25 -10.30 -4.47
C PRO A 110 16.74 -10.00 -4.35
N ASP A 111 17.07 -8.71 -4.43
CA ASP A 111 18.27 -8.17 -3.81
C ASP A 111 18.09 -8.14 -2.30
N ILE A 112 19.10 -8.62 -1.56
CA ILE A 112 19.09 -8.62 -0.11
C ILE A 112 19.95 -7.47 0.40
N LYS A 113 19.36 -6.58 1.21
CA LYS A 113 20.12 -5.60 1.99
C LYS A 113 19.80 -5.74 3.47
N THR A 114 20.77 -6.20 4.24
CA THR A 114 20.76 -6.09 5.70
C THR A 114 21.47 -4.79 6.06
N SER A 115 20.73 -3.78 6.52
CA SER A 115 21.32 -2.55 7.05
C SER A 115 21.39 -2.68 8.58
N THR A 116 22.60 -2.66 9.14
CA THR A 116 22.82 -2.65 10.59
C THR A 116 22.40 -1.34 11.24
N GLN A 117 22.23 -0.24 10.48
CA GLN A 117 21.74 1.04 10.98
C GLN A 117 20.22 1.11 11.11
N ASP A 118 19.48 0.32 10.32
CA ASP A 118 18.03 0.52 10.18
C ASP A 118 17.18 -0.45 11.01
N ASN A 119 17.74 -1.37 11.79
CA ASN A 119 16.99 -2.44 12.50
C ASN A 119 16.06 -3.31 11.64
N PHE A 120 16.03 -3.13 10.31
CA PHE A 120 15.19 -3.90 9.39
C PHE A 120 16.00 -4.93 8.59
N TYR A 121 15.45 -6.13 8.46
CA TYR A 121 15.78 -7.03 7.36
C TYR A 121 14.94 -6.62 6.15
N THR A 122 15.55 -6.39 4.97
CA THR A 122 14.82 -5.97 3.76
C THR A 122 15.19 -6.81 2.54
N TYR A 123 14.17 -7.42 1.94
CA TYR A 123 14.21 -7.94 0.58
C TYR A 123 13.72 -6.88 -0.40
N LYS A 124 14.39 -6.73 -1.54
CA LYS A 124 14.07 -5.70 -2.54
C LYS A 124 13.93 -6.31 -3.93
N TRP A 125 12.93 -5.82 -4.66
CA TRP A 125 12.77 -6.06 -6.09
C TRP A 125 12.63 -4.74 -6.82
N LYS A 126 12.93 -4.78 -8.11
CA LYS A 126 12.68 -3.70 -9.05
C LYS A 126 11.85 -4.27 -10.19
N TYR A 127 10.67 -3.70 -10.42
CA TYR A 127 9.81 -4.05 -11.53
C TYR A 127 9.45 -2.77 -12.28
N GLN A 128 10.04 -2.60 -13.47
CA GLN A 128 9.93 -1.35 -14.24
C GLN A 128 10.25 -0.13 -13.36
N ASP A 129 9.34 0.83 -13.27
CA ASP A 129 9.47 2.06 -12.47
C ASP A 129 9.09 1.89 -10.99
N VAL A 130 8.71 0.68 -10.56
CA VAL A 130 8.31 0.38 -9.18
C VAL A 130 9.40 -0.35 -8.39
N SER A 131 9.77 0.24 -7.26
CA SER A 131 10.58 -0.40 -6.21
C SER A 131 9.67 -1.15 -5.24
N ILE A 132 9.94 -2.44 -5.01
CA ILE A 132 9.20 -3.27 -4.05
C ILE A 132 10.12 -3.60 -2.88
N LYS A 133 9.65 -3.42 -1.64
CA LYS A 133 10.41 -3.72 -0.42
C LYS A 133 9.56 -4.55 0.54
N LEU A 134 10.03 -5.74 0.89
CA LEU A 134 9.48 -6.55 1.98
C LEU A 134 10.40 -6.41 3.19
N LYS A 135 9.89 -5.87 4.29
CA LYS A 135 10.65 -5.49 5.48
C LYS A 135 10.16 -6.24 6.72
N THR A 136 11.10 -6.62 7.58
CA THR A 136 10.86 -7.14 8.94
C THR A 136 11.68 -6.32 9.94
N ASN A 137 11.03 -5.75 10.94
CA ASN A 137 11.69 -5.10 12.07
C ASN A 137 12.30 -6.15 12.99
N ARG A 138 13.58 -5.99 13.34
CA ARG A 138 14.29 -6.93 14.21
C ARG A 138 14.00 -6.71 15.70
N ASN A 139 13.45 -5.55 16.08
CA ASN A 139 13.18 -5.21 17.47
C ASN A 139 11.84 -5.79 17.94
N ASP A 140 10.78 -5.56 17.16
CA ASP A 140 9.41 -5.93 17.53
C ASP A 140 8.79 -7.00 16.61
N GLY A 141 9.49 -7.41 15.55
CA GLY A 141 9.01 -8.41 14.61
C GLY A 141 7.95 -7.92 13.63
N THR A 142 7.63 -6.62 13.60
CA THR A 142 6.64 -6.07 12.67
C THR A 142 7.08 -6.25 11.22
N MET A 143 6.12 -6.58 10.35
CA MET A 143 6.37 -6.91 8.95
C MET A 143 5.48 -6.07 8.03
N LYS A 144 6.03 -5.67 6.88
CA LYS A 144 5.28 -4.96 5.85
C LYS A 144 5.87 -5.16 4.46
N VAL A 145 5.01 -5.07 3.45
CA VAL A 145 5.43 -4.88 2.06
C VAL A 145 5.11 -3.46 1.63
N ALA A 146 6.00 -2.86 0.84
CA ALA A 146 5.84 -1.52 0.32
C ALA A 146 6.19 -1.43 -1.17
N PHE A 147 5.42 -0.65 -1.90
CA PHE A 147 5.56 -0.39 -3.33
C PHE A 147 5.81 1.11 -3.54
N TYR A 148 6.75 1.46 -4.41
CA TYR A 148 7.14 2.84 -4.68
C TYR A 148 7.27 3.09 -6.17
N HIS A 149 6.43 3.95 -6.72
CA HIS A 149 6.61 4.47 -8.07
C HIS A 149 7.69 5.56 -8.07
N GLU A 150 8.85 5.24 -8.63
CA GLU A 150 10.03 6.09 -8.57
C GLU A 150 9.88 7.43 -9.31
N PRO A 151 9.26 7.50 -10.50
CA PRO A 151 9.05 8.77 -11.19
C PRO A 151 8.21 9.77 -10.36
N THR A 152 7.11 9.32 -9.75
CA THR A 152 6.29 10.20 -8.89
C THR A 152 6.99 10.54 -7.58
N ALA A 153 7.86 9.66 -7.09
CA ALA A 153 8.69 9.89 -5.91
C ALA A 153 9.94 10.75 -6.17
N GLN A 154 10.13 11.29 -7.39
CA GLN A 154 11.31 12.08 -7.69
C GLN A 154 11.39 13.33 -6.80
N GLY A 155 12.54 13.55 -6.15
CA GLY A 155 12.75 14.64 -5.19
C GLY A 155 12.36 14.31 -3.75
N LEU A 156 11.51 13.30 -3.53
CA LEU A 156 11.04 12.87 -2.21
C LEU A 156 12.17 12.31 -1.33
N ASN A 157 13.28 11.83 -1.90
CA ASN A 157 14.40 11.28 -1.13
C ASN A 157 14.96 12.28 -0.10
N ARG A 158 15.00 13.58 -0.41
CA ARG A 158 15.41 14.61 0.55
C ARG A 158 14.40 14.80 1.67
N GLU A 159 13.12 14.81 1.33
CA GLU A 159 12.05 14.96 2.30
C GLU A 159 11.93 13.72 3.18
N ARG A 160 11.93 12.50 2.65
CA ARG A 160 11.86 11.27 3.48
C ARG A 160 13.01 11.13 4.48
N ILE A 161 14.22 11.53 4.10
CA ILE A 161 15.37 11.60 5.01
C ILE A 161 15.14 12.69 6.07
N MET A 162 14.61 13.84 5.69
CA MET A 162 14.28 14.94 6.63
C MET A 162 13.12 14.58 7.58
N LEU A 163 12.20 13.73 7.12
CA LEU A 163 10.99 13.34 7.86
C LEU A 163 11.18 12.06 8.70
N ASP A 164 12.28 11.32 8.50
CA ASP A 164 12.63 10.06 9.20
C ASP A 164 11.57 8.93 9.09
N ILE A 165 10.75 8.95 8.05
CA ILE A 165 9.52 8.14 7.97
C ILE A 165 9.78 6.64 7.72
N GLU A 166 10.87 6.26 7.03
CA GLU A 166 11.19 4.84 6.82
C GLU A 166 11.94 4.18 7.98
N GLN A 167 12.71 4.95 8.76
CA GLN A 167 13.56 4.45 9.85
C GLN A 167 12.86 4.55 11.22
N SER A 168 11.82 5.37 11.34
CA SER A 168 11.05 5.51 12.56
C SER A 168 10.05 4.37 12.74
N ASP A 169 10.29 3.53 13.75
CA ASP A 169 9.34 2.58 14.33
C ASP A 169 8.09 3.28 14.90
N ARG A 170 8.10 4.62 15.03
CA ARG A 170 6.99 5.40 15.59
C ARG A 170 5.89 5.70 14.58
N PHE A 171 6.19 5.57 13.29
CA PHE A 171 5.29 5.95 12.22
C PHE A 171 4.61 4.74 11.56
N PHE A 172 5.22 3.56 11.68
CA PHE A 172 4.67 2.32 11.17
C PHE A 172 4.66 1.24 12.27
N PRO A 173 3.61 0.40 12.32
CA PRO A 173 2.50 0.33 11.37
C PRO A 173 1.47 1.44 11.60
N LEU A 174 1.12 2.19 10.55
CA LEU A 174 -0.15 2.93 10.56
C LEU A 174 -1.25 1.89 10.51
N LYS A 175 -2.27 2.00 11.36
CA LYS A 175 -3.43 1.13 11.32
C LYS A 175 -4.67 1.93 10.98
N LYS A 176 -5.57 1.29 10.25
CA LYS A 176 -6.85 1.88 9.92
C LYS A 176 -7.65 2.16 11.20
N GLY A 177 -8.13 3.39 11.32
CA GLY A 177 -8.93 3.84 12.46
C GLY A 177 -8.15 4.10 13.75
N GLU A 178 -6.82 4.04 13.74
CA GLU A 178 -5.99 4.46 14.87
C GLU A 178 -5.71 5.96 14.76
N ASP A 179 -6.08 6.73 15.79
CA ASP A 179 -5.67 8.13 15.93
C ASP A 179 -4.21 8.15 16.39
N VAL A 180 -3.30 8.40 15.46
CA VAL A 180 -1.87 8.43 15.75
C VAL A 180 -1.59 9.71 16.55
N ASP A 181 -1.23 9.58 17.84
CA ASP A 181 -0.92 10.76 18.67
C ASP A 181 0.35 11.46 18.16
N MET A 182 0.12 12.59 17.48
CA MET A 182 1.15 13.38 16.82
C MET A 182 1.88 14.36 17.77
N ARG A 183 1.43 14.52 19.02
CA ARG A 183 1.97 15.55 19.94
C ARG A 183 3.44 15.37 20.32
N PRO A 184 3.94 14.16 20.65
CA PRO A 184 5.36 13.96 20.99
C PRO A 184 6.32 14.37 19.85
N PHE A 185 5.79 14.47 18.63
CA PHE A 185 6.54 14.88 17.45
C PHE A 185 6.64 16.40 17.33
N LEU A 186 5.56 17.16 17.56
CA LEU A 186 5.56 18.63 17.47
C LEU A 186 6.56 19.27 18.46
N GLU A 187 6.63 18.74 19.68
CA GLU A 187 7.52 19.27 20.73
C GLU A 187 9.01 19.03 20.46
N SER A 188 9.36 17.96 19.72
CA SER A 188 10.76 17.63 19.41
C SER A 188 11.38 18.53 18.33
N TRP A 189 10.58 19.40 17.69
CA TRP A 189 10.99 20.30 16.60
C TRP A 189 10.99 21.78 16.97
N GLU A 190 10.32 22.20 18.04
CA GLU A 190 10.40 23.58 18.54
C GLU A 190 11.74 23.89 19.24
N LEU A 191 12.56 22.87 19.47
CA LEU A 191 13.84 22.96 20.17
C LEU A 191 15.08 22.88 19.24
N ARG A 192 14.93 23.08 17.92
CA ARG A 192 16.06 23.17 16.98
C ARG A 192 16.01 24.40 16.09
#